data_AF-R5GCY7-F1
#
_entry.id   AF-R5GCY7-F1
#
_cell.length_a   1.000
_cell.length_b   1.000
_cell.length_c   1.000
_cell.angle_alpha   90.00
_cell.angle_beta   90.00
_cell.angle_gamma   90.00
#
_symmetry.space_group_name_H-M   'P 1'
#
loop_
_entity.id
_entity.type
_entity.pdbx_description
1 polymer ?
#
loop_
_entity_poly.entity_id
_entity_poly.type
_entity_poly.pdbx_seq_one_letter_code
_entity_poly.pdbx_strand_id
1 'polypeptide(L)'
;MTIREFFRKLGSPILWGNFLAMAIVAAGLVFGTLFALDRYTRHGEEVTVPDLRGLSQAEATRQLQKLSLGAEVADSGFVRSLPAGAVLGQSVQAGKNVKPGRTIFLTLNSGTQPTIALPDIADNSSLREAQSRLTSLGFTLAPTEFIDGEKDWVYSVKADGRIVSAGTRISVDTPITLVAGNGQTEEDIYGLDSMDYTDDFFFDEGGYPVGEEGTGILEETPGTDEFTHTTDDEHIPYAE
;
A
#
# COMPACT_ATOMS: atom_id res chain seq x y z
N MET A 1 80.71 21.30 25.10
CA MET A 1 80.96 19.95 24.53
C MET A 1 81.19 20.11 23.04
N THR A 2 82.32 19.64 22.53
CA THR A 2 82.72 19.84 21.12
C THR A 2 82.15 18.74 20.24
N ILE A 3 81.66 19.13 19.05
CA ILE A 3 81.03 18.25 18.04
C ILE A 3 81.85 17.00 17.71
N ARG A 4 83.19 17.07 17.78
CA ARG A 4 84.09 15.92 17.53
C ARG A 4 83.99 14.81 18.58
N GLU A 5 83.73 15.13 19.84
CA GLU A 5 83.54 14.11 20.88
C GLU A 5 82.20 13.37 20.70
N PHE A 6 81.20 14.08 20.17
CA PHE A 6 79.88 13.54 19.84
C PHE A 6 79.97 12.48 18.73
N PHE A 7 80.67 12.78 17.63
CA PHE A 7 80.88 11.84 16.52
C PHE A 7 81.76 10.64 16.90
N ARG A 8 82.77 10.83 17.77
CA ARG A 8 83.59 9.70 18.27
C ARG A 8 82.78 8.73 19.13
N LYS A 9 81.78 9.21 19.87
CA LYS A 9 80.85 8.33 20.60
C LYS A 9 79.85 7.65 19.65
N LEU A 10 79.35 8.37 18.64
CA LEU A 10 78.40 7.86 17.63
C LEU A 10 78.94 6.67 16.82
N GLY A 11 80.26 6.62 16.60
CA GLY A 11 80.95 5.51 15.91
C GLY A 11 81.41 4.35 16.80
N SER A 12 81.04 4.32 18.09
CA SER A 12 81.44 3.21 18.95
C SER A 12 80.68 1.92 18.60
N PRO A 13 81.36 0.75 18.62
CA PRO A 13 80.74 -0.53 18.24
C PRO A 13 79.57 -0.92 19.15
N ILE A 14 79.54 -0.38 20.38
CA ILE A 14 78.49 -0.63 21.38
C ILE A 14 77.18 0.10 21.02
N LEU A 15 77.25 1.35 20.54
CA LEU A 15 76.04 2.07 20.11
C LEU A 15 75.42 1.46 18.85
N TRP A 16 76.26 1.04 17.91
CA TRP A 16 75.80 0.33 16.70
C TRP A 16 75.16 -1.02 17.04
N GLY A 17 75.70 -1.74 18.03
CA GLY A 17 75.09 -2.96 18.57
C GLY A 17 73.70 -2.73 19.18
N ASN A 18 73.52 -1.69 19.98
CA ASN A 18 72.20 -1.35 20.55
C ASN A 18 71.20 -0.91 19.48
N PHE A 19 71.62 -0.14 18.47
CA PHE A 19 70.76 0.23 17.35
C PHE A 19 70.31 -0.99 16.55
N LEU A 20 71.23 -1.93 16.29
CA LEU A 20 70.91 -3.18 15.63
C LEU A 20 69.95 -4.03 16.47
N ALA A 21 70.18 -4.13 17.78
CA ALA A 21 69.28 -4.82 18.71
C ALA A 21 67.88 -4.20 18.73
N MET A 22 67.79 -2.86 18.76
CA MET A 22 66.52 -2.14 18.72
C MET A 22 65.81 -2.34 17.36
N ALA A 23 66.56 -2.37 16.27
CA ALA A 23 66.02 -2.66 14.94
C ALA A 23 65.49 -4.08 14.83
N ILE A 24 66.19 -5.07 15.42
CA ILE A 24 65.72 -6.47 15.47
C ILE A 24 64.44 -6.58 16.30
N VAL A 25 64.37 -5.93 17.46
CA VAL A 25 63.16 -5.93 18.31
C VAL A 25 61.99 -5.25 17.59
N ALA A 26 62.23 -4.11 16.94
CA ALA A 26 61.22 -3.41 16.17
C ALA A 26 60.74 -4.25 14.97
N ALA A 27 61.66 -4.88 14.23
CA ALA A 27 61.32 -5.78 13.13
C ALA A 27 60.54 -7.01 13.62
N GLY A 28 60.91 -7.58 14.78
CA GLY A 28 60.18 -8.67 15.41
C GLY A 28 58.78 -8.28 15.86
N LEU A 29 58.60 -7.07 16.40
CA LEU A 29 57.28 -6.52 16.74
C LEU A 29 56.43 -6.31 15.50
N VAL A 30 56.98 -5.71 14.43
CA VAL A 30 56.26 -5.51 13.17
C VAL A 30 55.90 -6.85 12.52
N PHE A 31 56.84 -7.79 12.47
CA PHE A 31 56.57 -9.12 11.91
C PHE A 31 55.55 -9.89 12.76
N GLY A 32 55.66 -9.82 14.09
CA GLY A 32 54.72 -10.44 15.01
C GLY A 32 53.31 -9.85 14.91
N THR A 33 53.17 -8.52 14.78
CA THR A 33 51.86 -7.90 14.56
C THR A 33 51.31 -8.27 13.19
N LEU A 34 52.10 -8.20 12.11
CA LEU A 34 51.65 -8.62 10.78
C LEU A 34 51.22 -10.09 10.74
N PHE A 35 51.99 -10.99 11.34
CA PHE A 35 51.66 -12.42 11.44
C PHE A 35 50.41 -12.66 12.29
N ALA A 36 50.26 -11.95 13.42
CA ALA A 36 49.07 -12.02 14.25
C ALA A 36 47.84 -11.49 13.52
N LEU A 37 47.96 -10.38 12.77
CA LEU A 37 46.88 -9.84 11.95
C LEU A 37 46.49 -10.79 10.81
N ASP A 38 47.46 -11.42 10.14
CA ASP A 38 47.21 -12.40 9.07
C ASP A 38 46.49 -13.64 9.63
N ARG A 39 46.94 -14.14 10.78
CA ARG A 39 46.31 -15.26 11.48
C ARG A 39 44.93 -14.92 12.05
N TYR A 40 44.74 -13.70 12.54
CA TYR A 40 43.49 -13.22 13.14
C TYR A 40 42.44 -12.88 12.09
N THR A 41 42.86 -12.31 10.94
CA THR A 41 41.93 -12.02 9.84
C THR A 41 41.52 -13.25 9.05
N ARG A 42 42.19 -14.41 9.25
CA ARG A 42 41.90 -15.68 8.54
C ARG A 42 41.59 -15.41 7.07
N HIS A 43 42.52 -14.74 6.39
CA HIS A 43 42.46 -14.62 4.93
C HIS A 43 42.44 -16.03 4.34
N GLY A 44 41.36 -16.41 3.64
CA GLY A 44 41.44 -17.53 2.70
C GLY A 44 40.28 -18.51 2.64
N GLU A 45 39.37 -18.54 3.62
CA GLU A 45 38.10 -19.26 3.42
C GLU A 45 37.08 -18.30 2.84
N GLU A 46 37.16 -18.13 1.53
CA GLU A 46 36.11 -17.52 0.74
C GLU A 46 35.22 -18.62 0.18
N VAL A 47 33.92 -18.49 0.37
CA VAL A 47 32.94 -19.41 -0.17
C VAL A 47 32.25 -18.73 -1.33
N THR A 48 32.24 -19.40 -2.49
CA THR A 48 31.55 -18.91 -3.68
C THR A 48 30.05 -19.11 -3.51
N VAL A 49 29.29 -18.04 -3.71
CA VAL A 49 27.83 -18.08 -3.64
C VAL A 49 27.29 -18.79 -4.89
N PRO A 50 26.49 -19.87 -4.73
CA PRO A 50 25.88 -20.55 -5.86
C PRO A 50 24.75 -19.71 -6.47
N ASP A 51 24.31 -20.06 -7.68
CA ASP A 51 23.08 -19.51 -8.23
C ASP A 51 21.88 -20.20 -7.58
N LEU A 52 21.05 -19.40 -6.92
CA LEU A 52 19.86 -19.86 -6.21
C LEU A 52 18.57 -19.52 -6.97
N ARG A 53 18.66 -18.78 -8.08
CA ARG A 53 17.47 -18.33 -8.82
C ARG A 53 16.67 -19.51 -9.37
N GLY A 54 15.36 -19.44 -9.25
CA GLY A 54 14.44 -20.47 -9.71
C GLY A 54 14.37 -21.73 -8.82
N LEU A 55 15.28 -21.88 -7.85
CA LEU A 55 15.18 -22.95 -6.84
C LEU A 55 14.07 -22.65 -5.84
N SER A 56 13.54 -23.70 -5.22
CA SER A 56 12.66 -23.54 -4.07
C SER A 56 13.42 -22.98 -2.85
N GLN A 57 12.73 -22.23 -1.99
CA GLN A 57 13.31 -21.75 -0.72
C GLN A 57 14.02 -22.87 0.07
N ALA A 58 13.43 -24.07 0.11
CA ALA A 58 13.99 -25.20 0.85
C ALA A 58 15.28 -25.74 0.22
N GLU A 59 15.36 -25.81 -1.11
CA GLU A 59 16.58 -26.22 -1.82
C GLU A 59 17.67 -25.16 -1.71
N ALA A 60 17.31 -23.89 -1.89
CA ALA A 60 18.24 -22.78 -1.75
C ALA A 60 18.87 -22.73 -0.34
N THR A 61 18.03 -22.91 0.69
CA THR A 61 18.50 -22.98 2.09
C THR A 61 19.44 -24.15 2.30
N ARG A 62 19.13 -25.34 1.76
CA ARG A 62 20.00 -26.51 1.86
C ARG A 62 21.35 -26.29 1.16
N GLN A 63 21.36 -25.62 0.01
CA GLN A 63 22.59 -25.34 -0.73
C GLN A 63 23.47 -24.31 -0.02
N LEU A 64 22.87 -23.29 0.60
CA LEU A 64 23.57 -22.33 1.44
C LEU A 64 24.11 -22.96 2.72
N GLN A 65 23.34 -23.83 3.39
CA GLN A 65 23.77 -24.52 4.61
C GLN A 65 24.98 -25.45 4.36
N LYS A 66 25.05 -26.14 3.21
CA LYS A 66 26.21 -26.95 2.82
C LYS A 66 27.50 -26.13 2.72
N LEU A 67 27.36 -24.84 2.46
CA LEU A 67 28.43 -23.87 2.28
C LEU A 67 28.70 -23.04 3.54
N SER A 68 28.11 -23.43 4.68
CA SER A 68 28.16 -22.68 5.94
C SER A 68 27.69 -21.23 5.80
N LEU A 69 26.74 -20.98 4.89
CA LEU A 69 26.10 -19.68 4.67
C LEU A 69 24.70 -19.66 5.29
N GLY A 70 24.29 -18.49 5.77
CA GLY A 70 22.93 -18.26 6.27
C GLY A 70 21.97 -17.92 5.13
N ALA A 71 20.69 -18.28 5.30
CA ALA A 71 19.63 -17.92 4.36
C ALA A 71 18.51 -17.20 5.12
N GLU A 72 18.17 -15.99 4.69
CA GLU A 72 17.04 -15.21 5.24
C GLU A 72 16.19 -14.64 4.11
N VAL A 73 14.88 -14.55 4.33
CA VAL A 73 13.95 -13.94 3.37
C VAL A 73 13.83 -12.47 3.72
N ALA A 74 14.30 -11.59 2.83
CA ALA A 74 14.22 -10.15 3.05
C ALA A 74 13.00 -9.53 2.37
N ASP A 75 12.57 -10.09 1.25
CA ASP A 75 11.52 -9.49 0.44
C ASP A 75 10.74 -10.55 -0.35
N SER A 76 9.55 -10.17 -0.80
CA SER A 76 8.68 -10.98 -1.64
C SER A 76 8.27 -10.20 -2.88
N GLY A 77 8.57 -10.73 -4.06
CA GLY A 77 8.06 -10.23 -5.33
C GLY A 77 6.98 -11.15 -5.89
N PHE A 78 6.29 -10.74 -6.95
CA PHE A 78 5.35 -11.61 -7.66
C PHE A 78 5.70 -11.67 -9.14
N VAL A 79 5.95 -12.89 -9.64
CA VAL A 79 6.22 -13.17 -11.05
C VAL A 79 5.39 -14.39 -11.46
N ARG A 80 4.44 -14.18 -12.38
CA ARG A 80 3.51 -15.22 -12.87
C ARG A 80 4.22 -16.42 -13.52
N SER A 81 5.42 -16.22 -14.09
CA SER A 81 6.15 -17.30 -14.77
C SER A 81 6.84 -18.28 -13.82
N LEU A 82 6.96 -17.96 -12.53
CA LEU A 82 7.66 -18.76 -11.54
C LEU A 82 6.67 -19.32 -10.50
N PRO A 83 6.95 -20.50 -9.92
CA PRO A 83 6.11 -21.06 -8.87
C PRO A 83 6.24 -20.27 -7.56
N ALA A 84 5.25 -20.41 -6.69
CA ALA A 84 5.27 -19.85 -5.34
C ALA A 84 6.47 -20.38 -4.54
N GLY A 85 7.14 -19.52 -3.80
CA GLY A 85 8.31 -19.87 -2.99
C GLY A 85 9.60 -20.10 -3.79
N ALA A 86 9.59 -19.86 -5.10
CA ALA A 86 10.80 -19.83 -5.90
C ALA A 86 11.63 -18.58 -5.57
N VAL A 87 12.95 -18.71 -5.59
CA VAL A 87 13.85 -17.57 -5.41
C VAL A 87 13.86 -16.72 -6.69
N LEU A 88 13.38 -15.48 -6.57
CA LEU A 88 13.44 -14.46 -7.62
C LEU A 88 14.82 -13.82 -7.68
N GLY A 89 15.44 -13.61 -6.52
CA GLY A 89 16.67 -12.88 -6.39
C GLY A 89 17.44 -13.21 -5.12
N GLN A 90 18.71 -12.84 -5.12
CA GLN A 90 19.63 -12.97 -4.00
C GLN A 90 20.44 -11.69 -3.87
N SER A 91 20.71 -11.27 -2.64
CA SER A 91 21.44 -10.02 -2.35
C SER A 91 22.87 -10.04 -2.88
N VAL A 92 23.55 -11.19 -2.83
CA VAL A 92 24.88 -11.38 -3.40
C VAL A 92 24.76 -12.19 -4.68
N GLN A 93 25.25 -11.67 -5.80
CA GLN A 93 25.18 -12.36 -7.09
C GLN A 93 25.90 -13.72 -7.08
N ALA A 94 25.41 -14.66 -7.87
CA ALA A 94 26.04 -15.95 -8.09
C ALA A 94 27.49 -15.78 -8.56
N GLY A 95 28.38 -16.66 -8.09
CA GLY A 95 29.82 -16.63 -8.43
C GLY A 95 30.64 -15.59 -7.65
N LYS A 96 30.03 -14.80 -6.75
CA LYS A 96 30.77 -13.91 -5.85
C LYS A 96 31.26 -14.67 -4.63
N ASN A 97 32.41 -14.23 -4.11
CA ASN A 97 33.01 -14.79 -2.92
C ASN A 97 32.54 -14.03 -1.68
N VAL A 98 32.17 -14.77 -0.64
CA VAL A 98 31.77 -14.24 0.66
C VAL A 98 32.48 -14.97 1.77
N LYS A 99 32.59 -14.33 2.94
CA LYS A 99 33.09 -14.98 4.15
C LYS A 99 32.08 -16.05 4.62
N PRO A 100 32.55 -17.19 5.17
CA PRO A 100 31.68 -18.17 5.79
C PRO A 100 30.87 -17.54 6.93
N GLY A 101 29.65 -18.02 7.13
CA GLY A 101 28.71 -17.48 8.11
C GLY A 101 27.99 -16.20 7.67
N ARG A 102 28.20 -15.71 6.44
CA ARG A 102 27.44 -14.59 5.89
C ARG A 102 25.98 -15.01 5.63
N THR A 103 25.03 -14.22 6.10
CA THR A 103 23.61 -14.34 5.74
C THR A 103 23.39 -13.78 4.34
N ILE A 104 22.82 -14.61 3.46
CA ILE A 104 22.37 -14.24 2.13
C ILE A 104 20.86 -13.97 2.20
N PHE A 105 20.49 -12.74 1.87
CA PHE A 105 19.09 -12.37 1.76
C PHE A 105 18.53 -12.82 0.41
N LEU A 106 17.38 -13.50 0.48
CA LEU A 106 16.65 -14.02 -0.66
C LEU A 106 15.38 -13.21 -0.87
N THR A 107 15.06 -12.95 -2.13
CA THR A 107 13.76 -12.44 -2.56
C THR A 107 12.97 -13.62 -3.10
N LEU A 108 11.84 -13.92 -2.48
CA LEU A 108 11.00 -15.05 -2.87
C LEU A 108 9.83 -14.62 -3.75
N ASN A 109 9.33 -15.55 -4.54
CA ASN A 109 8.11 -15.36 -5.30
C ASN A 109 6.91 -15.63 -4.40
N SER A 110 6.08 -14.61 -4.18
CA SER A 110 4.79 -14.75 -3.55
C SER A 110 3.91 -15.69 -4.37
N GLY A 111 3.18 -16.58 -3.70
CA GLY A 111 2.19 -17.42 -4.37
C GLY A 111 0.91 -16.65 -4.77
N THR A 112 0.69 -15.49 -4.16
CA THR A 112 -0.51 -14.67 -4.38
C THR A 112 -0.13 -13.36 -5.06
N GLN A 113 -0.95 -12.95 -6.03
CA GLN A 113 -0.84 -11.63 -6.66
C GLN A 113 -0.90 -10.52 -5.60
N PRO A 114 -0.21 -9.39 -5.83
CA PRO A 114 -0.32 -8.23 -4.96
C PRO A 114 -1.77 -7.72 -4.95
N THR A 115 -2.40 -7.79 -3.78
CA THR A 115 -3.76 -7.25 -3.56
C THR A 115 -3.67 -5.89 -2.89
N ILE A 116 -4.43 -4.93 -3.39
CA ILE A 116 -4.56 -3.58 -2.83
C ILE A 116 -5.98 -3.43 -2.26
N ALA A 117 -6.10 -2.74 -1.13
CA ALA A 117 -7.40 -2.43 -0.54
C ALA A 117 -8.11 -1.39 -1.42
N LEU A 118 -9.35 -1.69 -1.80
CA LEU A 118 -10.17 -0.76 -2.58
C LEU A 118 -10.44 0.50 -1.73
N PRO A 119 -10.12 1.71 -2.23
CA PRO A 119 -10.46 2.94 -1.52
C PRO A 119 -11.98 3.13 -1.46
N ASP A 120 -12.42 3.96 -0.52
CA ASP A 120 -13.82 4.38 -0.48
C ASP A 120 -14.10 5.39 -1.60
N ILE A 121 -14.77 4.91 -2.64
CA ILE A 121 -15.12 5.67 -3.85
C ILE A 121 -16.58 5.49 -4.25
N ALA A 122 -17.27 4.47 -3.75
CA ALA A 122 -18.71 4.31 -3.94
C ALA A 122 -19.42 5.34 -3.07
N ASP A 123 -20.34 6.11 -3.66
CA ASP A 123 -21.12 7.17 -3.00
C ASP A 123 -20.29 8.28 -2.36
N ASN A 124 -19.02 8.44 -2.76
CA ASN A 124 -18.11 9.41 -2.16
C ASN A 124 -17.15 10.05 -3.18
N SER A 125 -17.32 9.80 -4.47
CA SER A 125 -16.40 10.30 -5.51
C SER A 125 -17.09 10.48 -6.85
N SER A 126 -16.68 11.51 -7.58
CA SER A 126 -17.05 11.67 -8.99
C SER A 126 -16.36 10.60 -9.86
N LEU A 127 -16.93 10.30 -11.03
CA LEU A 127 -16.39 9.32 -11.99
C LEU A 127 -14.92 9.59 -12.31
N ARG A 128 -14.59 10.86 -12.60
CA ARG A 128 -13.21 11.28 -12.92
C ARG A 128 -12.26 11.07 -11.75
N GLU A 129 -12.71 11.38 -10.53
CA GLU A 129 -11.91 11.19 -9.32
C GLU A 129 -11.68 9.72 -9.01
N ALA A 130 -12.74 8.90 -9.08
CA ALA A 130 -12.67 7.47 -8.89
C ALA A 130 -11.71 6.82 -9.89
N GLN A 131 -11.81 7.18 -11.18
CA GLN A 131 -10.88 6.72 -12.22
C GLN A 131 -9.43 7.09 -11.88
N SER A 132 -9.17 8.36 -11.53
CA SER A 132 -7.83 8.82 -11.19
C SER A 132 -7.26 8.09 -9.96
N ARG A 133 -8.06 7.91 -8.91
CA ARG A 133 -7.65 7.19 -7.69
C ARG A 133 -7.34 5.73 -8.00
N LEU A 134 -8.20 5.03 -8.73
CA LEU A 134 -8.00 3.62 -9.09
C LEU A 134 -6.78 3.42 -10.00
N THR A 135 -6.61 4.26 -11.02
CA THR A 135 -5.42 4.21 -11.89
C THR A 135 -4.14 4.53 -11.14
N SER A 136 -4.17 5.48 -10.18
CA SER A 136 -3.00 5.79 -9.35
C SER A 136 -2.57 4.63 -8.45
N LEU A 137 -3.52 3.78 -8.06
CA LEU A 137 -3.28 2.55 -7.31
C LEU A 137 -2.84 1.39 -8.21
N GLY A 138 -2.83 1.57 -9.53
CA GLY A 138 -2.42 0.55 -10.50
C GLY A 138 -3.52 -0.44 -10.88
N PHE A 139 -4.79 -0.15 -10.57
CA PHE A 139 -5.91 -0.98 -11.06
C PHE A 139 -6.18 -0.75 -12.54
N THR A 140 -6.56 -1.82 -13.23
CA THR A 140 -7.03 -1.78 -14.62
C THR A 140 -8.53 -1.47 -14.65
N LEU A 141 -8.96 -0.46 -15.42
CA LEU A 141 -10.35 -0.07 -15.53
C LEU A 141 -11.04 -0.75 -16.73
N ALA A 142 -12.22 -1.31 -16.50
CA ALA A 142 -13.14 -1.75 -17.53
C ALA A 142 -14.06 -0.59 -17.98
N PRO A 143 -14.82 -0.75 -19.09
CA PRO A 143 -15.83 0.22 -19.50
C PRO A 143 -16.80 0.53 -18.36
N THR A 144 -17.03 1.81 -18.09
CA THR A 144 -17.98 2.27 -17.08
C THR A 144 -19.41 1.88 -17.47
N GLU A 145 -20.16 1.32 -16.53
CA GLU A 145 -21.59 1.08 -16.66
C GLU A 145 -22.35 2.32 -16.20
N PHE A 146 -23.37 2.71 -16.95
CA PHE A 146 -24.20 3.87 -16.62
C PHE A 146 -25.58 3.43 -16.16
N ILE A 147 -26.06 4.06 -15.09
CA ILE A 147 -27.43 3.92 -14.58
C ILE A 147 -28.12 5.28 -14.57
N ASP A 148 -29.45 5.28 -14.47
CA ASP A 148 -30.24 6.50 -14.27
C ASP A 148 -29.92 7.07 -12.89
N GLY A 149 -29.54 8.35 -12.84
CA GLY A 149 -29.01 8.98 -11.64
C GLY A 149 -28.16 10.21 -11.93
N GLU A 150 -27.55 10.76 -10.88
CA GLU A 150 -26.79 12.00 -10.95
C GLU A 150 -25.56 11.85 -11.86
N LYS A 151 -25.40 12.82 -12.76
CA LYS A 151 -24.34 12.79 -13.77
C LYS A 151 -22.96 12.69 -13.14
N ASP A 152 -22.16 11.74 -13.63
CA ASP A 152 -20.78 11.51 -13.19
C ASP A 152 -20.65 11.14 -11.69
N TRP A 153 -21.74 10.77 -11.01
CA TRP A 153 -21.70 10.25 -9.65
C TRP A 153 -21.46 8.73 -9.64
N VAL A 154 -20.54 8.23 -8.80
CA VAL A 154 -20.25 6.79 -8.70
C VAL A 154 -21.09 6.16 -7.60
N TYR A 155 -22.01 5.28 -7.99
CA TYR A 155 -22.89 4.56 -7.06
C TYR A 155 -22.26 3.28 -6.54
N SER A 156 -21.57 2.54 -7.40
CA SER A 156 -20.96 1.27 -6.99
C SER A 156 -19.76 0.91 -7.84
N VAL A 157 -18.94 0.03 -7.27
CA VAL A 157 -17.76 -0.52 -7.91
C VAL A 157 -17.96 -2.01 -8.06
N LYS A 158 -17.71 -2.53 -9.26
CA LYS A 158 -17.75 -3.97 -9.54
C LYS A 158 -16.35 -4.47 -9.86
N ALA A 159 -15.98 -5.59 -9.26
CA ALA A 159 -14.78 -6.34 -9.62
C ALA A 159 -15.21 -7.74 -10.07
N ASP A 160 -14.79 -8.16 -11.26
CA ASP A 160 -15.18 -9.46 -11.84
C ASP A 160 -16.71 -9.66 -11.88
N GLY A 161 -17.45 -8.58 -12.18
CA GLY A 161 -18.92 -8.58 -12.25
C GLY A 161 -19.65 -8.57 -10.90
N ARG A 162 -18.95 -8.61 -9.77
CA ARG A 162 -19.55 -8.55 -8.43
C ARG A 162 -19.34 -7.19 -7.80
N ILE A 163 -20.37 -6.66 -7.13
CA ILE A 163 -20.27 -5.41 -6.37
C ILE A 163 -19.31 -5.63 -5.20
N VAL A 164 -18.35 -4.73 -5.05
CA VAL A 164 -17.32 -4.75 -4.00
C VAL A 164 -17.38 -3.46 -3.20
N SER A 165 -17.25 -3.60 -1.88
CA SER A 165 -17.24 -2.47 -0.96
C SER A 165 -15.80 -1.98 -0.70
N ALA A 166 -15.69 -0.75 -0.22
CA ALA A 166 -14.44 -0.17 0.26
C ALA A 166 -13.74 -1.09 1.27
N GLY A 167 -12.41 -1.10 1.25
CA GLY A 167 -11.57 -1.95 2.11
C GLY A 167 -11.38 -3.38 1.60
N THR A 168 -12.18 -3.85 0.64
CA THR A 168 -12.00 -5.17 0.03
C THR A 168 -10.65 -5.25 -0.67
N ARG A 169 -9.87 -6.32 -0.41
CA ARG A 169 -8.58 -6.52 -1.06
C ARG A 169 -8.78 -7.16 -2.43
N ILE A 170 -8.41 -6.44 -3.48
CA ILE A 170 -8.59 -6.87 -4.87
C ILE A 170 -7.23 -6.93 -5.55
N SER A 171 -7.05 -7.89 -6.45
CA SER A 171 -5.84 -8.01 -7.26
C SER A 171 -5.76 -6.87 -8.26
N VAL A 172 -4.58 -6.30 -8.46
CA VAL A 172 -4.34 -5.21 -9.43
C VAL A 172 -4.67 -5.60 -10.88
N ASP A 173 -4.58 -6.90 -11.20
CA ASP A 173 -4.90 -7.46 -12.51
C ASP A 173 -6.42 -7.58 -12.76
N THR A 174 -7.24 -7.52 -11.71
CA THR A 174 -8.69 -7.66 -11.85
C THR A 174 -9.28 -6.37 -12.43
N PRO A 175 -9.98 -6.42 -13.58
CA PRO A 175 -10.60 -5.24 -14.15
C PRO A 175 -11.72 -4.73 -13.24
N ILE A 176 -11.69 -3.43 -12.96
CA ILE A 176 -12.67 -2.74 -12.15
C ILE A 176 -13.66 -2.00 -13.05
N THR A 177 -14.94 -2.32 -12.91
CA THR A 177 -16.05 -1.63 -13.57
C THR A 177 -16.66 -0.63 -12.60
N LEU A 178 -16.69 0.65 -12.98
CA LEU A 178 -17.40 1.69 -12.24
C LEU A 178 -18.85 1.75 -12.72
N VAL A 179 -19.79 1.89 -11.80
CA VAL A 179 -21.20 2.16 -12.08
C VAL A 179 -21.48 3.62 -11.75
N ALA A 180 -21.76 4.43 -12.77
CA ALA A 180 -21.96 5.88 -12.61
C ALA A 180 -23.31 6.35 -13.17
N GLY A 181 -23.80 7.49 -12.68
CA GLY A 181 -25.05 8.08 -13.20
C GLY A 181 -24.87 8.74 -14.57
N ASN A 182 -25.86 8.57 -15.44
CA ASN A 182 -25.91 9.15 -16.79
C ASN A 182 -26.45 10.61 -16.82
N GLY A 183 -26.95 11.12 -15.69
CA GLY A 183 -27.57 12.44 -15.60
C GLY A 183 -29.04 12.49 -16.00
N GLN A 184 -29.70 11.34 -16.19
CA GLN A 184 -31.16 11.28 -16.38
C GLN A 184 -31.79 11.09 -15.00
N THR A 185 -32.41 12.14 -14.48
CA THR A 185 -33.15 12.11 -13.22
C THR A 185 -34.64 12.00 -13.52
N GLU A 186 -35.42 11.33 -12.67
CA GLU A 186 -36.87 11.16 -12.87
C GLU A 186 -37.63 12.48 -13.06
N GLU A 187 -37.11 13.61 -12.55
CA GLU A 187 -37.68 14.95 -12.78
C GLU A 187 -37.70 15.36 -14.26
N ASP A 188 -36.72 14.95 -15.06
CA ASP A 188 -36.69 15.22 -16.50
C ASP A 188 -37.72 14.38 -17.27
N ILE A 189 -38.14 13.24 -16.70
CA ILE A 189 -39.08 12.30 -17.32
C ILE A 189 -40.53 12.74 -17.09
N TYR A 190 -40.84 13.43 -15.99
CA TYR A 190 -42.19 13.87 -15.63
C TYR A 190 -42.41 15.40 -15.68
N GLY A 191 -41.39 16.20 -16.01
CA GLY A 191 -41.44 17.67 -16.02
C GLY A 191 -42.13 18.34 -17.21
N LEU A 192 -43.02 17.66 -17.95
CA LEU A 192 -43.80 18.23 -19.06
C LEU A 192 -45.28 18.37 -18.69
N ASP A 193 -45.58 19.23 -17.72
CA ASP A 193 -46.89 19.88 -17.66
C ASP A 193 -46.76 21.22 -16.93
N SER A 194 -46.03 22.16 -17.55
CA SER A 194 -46.16 23.56 -17.20
C SER A 194 -47.57 23.98 -17.62
N MET A 195 -48.51 23.93 -16.67
CA MET A 195 -49.81 24.60 -16.74
C MET A 195 -49.59 26.06 -17.16
N ASP A 196 -49.93 26.36 -18.40
CA ASP A 196 -50.08 27.71 -18.92
C ASP A 196 -51.33 28.32 -18.26
N TYR A 197 -51.16 28.86 -17.05
CA TYR A 197 -52.19 29.67 -16.41
C TYR A 197 -52.17 31.04 -17.10
N THR A 198 -52.89 31.14 -18.22
CA THR A 198 -53.18 32.44 -18.84
C THR A 198 -54.02 33.26 -17.88
N ASP A 199 -53.37 34.21 -17.24
CA ASP A 199 -53.93 35.20 -16.33
C ASP A 199 -54.66 36.28 -17.16
N ASP A 200 -55.85 35.93 -17.68
CA ASP A 200 -56.73 36.89 -18.35
C ASP A 200 -57.52 37.70 -17.30
N PHE A 201 -56.89 38.78 -16.81
CA PHE A 201 -57.54 39.85 -16.06
C PHE A 201 -58.55 40.59 -16.95
N PHE A 202 -59.81 40.18 -16.90
CA PHE A 202 -60.94 41.02 -17.36
C PHE A 202 -61.40 41.92 -16.21
N PHE A 203 -61.06 43.21 -16.31
CA PHE A 203 -61.75 44.27 -15.57
C PHE A 203 -63.12 44.52 -16.23
N ASP A 204 -64.20 44.30 -15.49
CA ASP A 204 -65.51 44.85 -15.84
C ASP A 204 -65.92 45.91 -14.80
N GLU A 205 -66.33 47.05 -15.32
CA GLU A 205 -66.71 48.27 -14.61
C GLU A 205 -68.20 48.22 -14.27
N GLY A 206 -68.54 48.31 -12.98
CA GLY A 206 -69.78 48.99 -12.56
C GLY A 206 -70.77 48.22 -11.67
N GLY A 207 -71.20 48.88 -10.59
CA GLY A 207 -72.54 48.71 -10.00
C GLY A 207 -72.60 48.16 -8.57
N TYR A 208 -73.11 48.98 -7.64
CA TYR A 208 -73.22 48.75 -6.19
C TYR A 208 -74.42 47.84 -5.75
N PRO A 209 -74.80 47.71 -4.45
CA PRO A 209 -74.81 46.43 -3.72
C PRO A 209 -76.22 45.99 -3.25
N VAL A 210 -76.39 44.71 -2.90
CA VAL A 210 -77.59 44.17 -2.19
C VAL A 210 -77.09 42.93 -1.43
N GLY A 211 -77.29 42.67 -0.13
CA GLY A 211 -78.35 43.04 0.80
C GLY A 211 -79.09 41.76 1.25
N GLU A 212 -78.72 41.23 2.43
CA GLU A 212 -79.44 40.33 3.38
C GLU A 212 -80.13 39.01 2.94
N GLU A 213 -79.81 37.89 3.61
CA GLU A 213 -80.58 37.24 4.72
C GLU A 213 -80.09 35.78 5.00
N GLY A 214 -80.42 35.26 6.19
CA GLY A 214 -79.90 34.02 6.83
C GLY A 214 -80.09 32.71 6.06
N THR A 215 -79.61 31.55 6.48
CA THR A 215 -79.57 30.88 7.79
C THR A 215 -78.55 29.72 7.67
N GLY A 216 -77.65 29.44 8.59
CA GLY A 216 -77.92 28.70 9.83
C GLY A 216 -76.94 27.51 9.97
N ILE A 217 -76.51 27.28 11.23
CA ILE A 217 -75.97 26.04 11.85
C ILE A 217 -74.68 25.43 11.29
N LEU A 218 -73.52 25.69 11.91
CA LEU A 218 -72.90 24.98 13.06
C LEU A 218 -72.47 23.54 12.73
N GLU A 219 -71.15 23.32 12.62
CA GLU A 219 -70.45 22.38 13.51
C GLU A 219 -68.93 22.64 13.45
N GLU A 220 -68.40 23.09 14.59
CA GLU A 220 -66.99 23.03 14.92
C GLU A 220 -66.61 21.56 15.16
N THR A 221 -65.44 21.13 14.68
CA THR A 221 -64.57 20.30 15.51
C THR A 221 -63.12 20.76 15.37
N PRO A 222 -62.35 20.79 16.48
CA PRO A 222 -61.07 21.46 16.56
C PRO A 222 -59.91 20.48 16.32
N GLY A 223 -58.76 21.03 15.91
CA GLY A 223 -57.49 20.34 16.02
C GLY A 223 -57.08 20.14 17.48
N THR A 224 -56.05 19.33 17.70
CA THR A 224 -54.77 19.69 18.34
C THR A 224 -54.05 18.40 18.73
N ASP A 225 -52.90 18.20 18.10
CA ASP A 225 -51.64 17.66 18.59
C ASP A 225 -51.63 16.83 19.89
N GLU A 226 -51.07 15.62 19.82
CA GLU A 226 -50.25 15.11 20.92
C GLU A 226 -49.04 14.33 20.44
N PHE A 227 -47.89 14.87 20.81
CA PHE A 227 -46.54 14.36 20.69
C PHE A 227 -46.30 13.41 21.88
N THR A 228 -45.71 12.23 21.70
CA THR A 228 -44.62 11.71 22.57
C THR A 228 -44.09 10.34 22.12
N HIS A 229 -42.79 10.39 21.81
CA HIS A 229 -41.70 9.45 22.06
C HIS A 229 -41.94 8.22 22.98
N THR A 230 -41.42 7.08 22.51
CA THR A 230 -40.37 6.25 23.18
C THR A 230 -40.67 4.81 23.62
N THR A 231 -39.85 3.91 23.04
CA THR A 231 -39.17 2.70 23.55
C THR A 231 -39.92 1.43 23.98
N ASP A 232 -39.49 0.34 23.33
CA ASP A 232 -39.15 -1.01 23.80
C ASP A 232 -40.23 -1.87 24.49
N ASP A 233 -40.56 -3.02 23.88
CA ASP A 233 -40.17 -4.31 24.47
C ASP A 233 -40.27 -5.46 23.45
N GLU A 234 -39.24 -6.30 23.44
CA GLU A 234 -39.13 -7.56 22.71
C GLU A 234 -39.93 -8.66 23.42
N HIS A 235 -40.80 -9.40 22.72
CA HIS A 235 -41.03 -10.80 23.08
C HIS A 235 -41.55 -11.65 21.91
N ILE A 236 -40.71 -12.60 21.48
CA ILE A 236 -41.03 -13.66 20.54
C ILE A 236 -41.27 -14.94 21.36
N PRO A 237 -42.36 -15.71 21.18
CA PRO A 237 -42.56 -16.96 21.89
C PRO A 237 -41.83 -18.13 21.21
N TYR A 238 -41.24 -19.00 22.04
CA TYR A 238 -40.64 -20.27 21.65
C TYR A 238 -41.72 -21.29 21.24
N ALA A 239 -41.45 -22.02 20.15
CA ALA A 239 -42.22 -23.19 19.73
C ALA A 239 -41.60 -24.48 20.32
N GLU A 240 -42.50 -25.42 20.64
CA GLU A 240 -42.28 -26.79 21.14
C GLU A 240 -41.52 -27.71 20.18
#